data_AF-A0A7C4YK30-F1
#
_entry.id   AF-A0A7C4YK30-F1
#
_cell.length_a   1.000
_cell.length_b   1.000
_cell.length_c   1.000
_cell.angle_alpha   90.00
_cell.angle_beta   90.00
_cell.angle_gamma   90.00
#
_symmetry.space_group_name_H-M   'P 1'
#
loop_
_entity.id
_entity.type
_entity.pdbx_description
1 polymer ?
#
loop_
_entity_poly.entity_id
_entity_poly.type
_entity_poly.pdbx_seq_one_letter_code
_entity_poly.pdbx_strand_id
1 'polypeptide(L)'
;MKRIGILTAGGDTPALNATMLGSVHRANERRIEMIGFIKGFSSLLNPRMPHVHLNPLFSTIPELDPTLGGSILGASRDYVDANDRTSIAAIGERLQKLRIDGLICIGGDGTLNGMQALSETLPSILAPKTIDNDLGLNYRHEPDEWTRQPGDSQCSFRYVHTPS
;
A
#
# COMPACT_ATOMS: atom_id res chain seq x y z
N MET A 1 -12.12 12.19 -1.47
CA MET A 1 -11.49 11.30 -2.46
C MET A 1 -12.59 10.50 -3.13
N LYS A 2 -12.62 10.49 -4.46
CA LYS A 2 -13.52 9.69 -5.32
C LYS A 2 -12.79 8.51 -5.95
N ARG A 3 -11.48 8.63 -6.17
CA ARG A 3 -10.68 7.57 -6.79
C ARG A 3 -9.27 7.52 -6.21
N ILE A 4 -8.80 6.30 -5.93
CA ILE A 4 -7.50 6.02 -5.31
C ILE A 4 -6.70 5.09 -6.23
N GLY A 5 -5.41 5.36 -6.35
CA GLY A 5 -4.45 4.50 -7.02
C GLY A 5 -3.85 3.49 -6.05
N ILE A 6 -3.51 2.30 -6.53
CA ILE A 6 -2.79 1.29 -5.74
C ILE A 6 -1.71 0.64 -6.60
N LEU A 7 -0.55 0.38 -6.00
CA LEU A 7 0.57 -0.29 -6.67
C LEU A 7 1.31 -1.24 -5.72
N THR A 8 1.95 -2.26 -6.29
CA THR A 8 2.86 -3.16 -5.58
C THR A 8 4.29 -2.96 -6.09
N ALA A 9 5.26 -2.83 -5.20
CA ALA A 9 6.66 -2.59 -5.55
C ALA A 9 7.64 -3.46 -4.74
N GLY A 10 8.83 -3.69 -5.29
CA GLY A 10 9.86 -4.53 -4.71
C GLY A 10 9.63 -6.04 -4.92
N GLY A 11 10.18 -6.86 -4.02
CA GLY A 11 10.07 -8.32 -4.07
C GLY A 11 8.68 -8.83 -3.70
N ASP A 12 8.35 -10.02 -4.19
CA ASP A 12 7.05 -10.66 -3.99
C ASP A 12 6.85 -11.16 -2.55
N THR A 13 5.61 -11.13 -2.06
CA THR A 13 5.21 -11.74 -0.78
C THR A 13 3.83 -12.39 -0.90
N PRO A 14 3.53 -13.45 -0.12
CA PRO A 14 2.26 -14.18 -0.25
C PRO A 14 1.00 -13.32 0.00
N ALA A 15 1.13 -12.20 0.71
CA ALA A 15 -0.01 -11.41 1.16
C ALA A 15 -0.46 -10.31 0.19
N LEU A 16 0.22 -10.11 -0.95
CA LEU A 16 -0.02 -8.95 -1.83
C LEU A 16 -1.46 -8.85 -2.33
N ASN A 17 -2.00 -9.93 -2.90
CA ASN A 17 -3.39 -9.95 -3.37
C ASN A 17 -4.39 -9.76 -2.21
N ALA A 18 -4.13 -10.34 -1.05
CA ALA A 18 -4.97 -10.15 0.13
C ALA A 18 -4.97 -8.69 0.64
N THR A 19 -3.80 -8.02 0.64
CA THR A 19 -3.68 -6.59 0.99
C THR A 19 -4.44 -5.70 0.01
N MET A 20 -4.31 -5.98 -1.30
CA MET A 20 -5.08 -5.27 -2.33
C MET A 20 -6.58 -5.50 -2.15
N LEU A 21 -7.00 -6.74 -1.89
CA LEU A 21 -8.41 -7.07 -1.67
C LEU A 21 -8.99 -6.31 -0.47
N GLY A 22 -8.27 -6.27 0.66
CA GLY A 22 -8.71 -5.51 1.84
C GLY A 22 -8.88 -4.02 1.53
N SER A 23 -7.96 -3.45 0.76
CA SER A 23 -8.03 -2.05 0.30
C SER A 23 -9.24 -1.81 -0.60
N VAL A 24 -9.46 -2.70 -1.58
CA VAL A 24 -10.59 -2.62 -2.51
C VAL A 24 -11.93 -2.80 -1.79
N HIS A 25 -12.01 -3.74 -0.84
CA HIS A 25 -13.20 -3.97 -0.03
C HIS A 25 -13.59 -2.69 0.73
N ARG A 26 -12.63 -2.05 1.40
CA ARG A 26 -12.88 -0.79 2.11
C ARG A 26 -13.28 0.35 1.15
N ALA A 27 -12.67 0.41 -0.03
CA ALA A 27 -13.04 1.39 -1.04
C ALA A 27 -14.49 1.21 -1.53
N ASN A 28 -14.94 -0.04 -1.72
CA ASN A 28 -16.31 -0.35 -2.11
C ASN A 28 -17.34 0.15 -1.08
N GLU A 29 -17.10 -0.10 0.22
CA GLU A 29 -17.96 0.41 1.31
C GLU A 29 -18.09 1.93 1.29
N ARG A 30 -17.03 2.62 0.86
CA ARG A 30 -16.96 4.09 0.80
C ARG A 30 -17.33 4.66 -0.57
N ARG A 31 -17.72 3.82 -1.54
CA ARG A 31 -18.00 4.24 -2.92
C ARG A 31 -16.83 5.00 -3.56
N ILE A 32 -15.62 4.49 -3.36
CA ILE A 32 -14.37 5.01 -3.93
C ILE A 32 -13.89 4.06 -5.02
N GLU A 33 -13.57 4.57 -6.20
CA GLU A 33 -12.97 3.78 -7.29
C GLU A 33 -11.50 3.48 -7.00
N MET A 34 -11.04 2.29 -7.36
CA MET A 34 -9.68 1.79 -7.14
C MET A 34 -9.03 1.47 -8.47
N ILE A 35 -7.91 2.14 -8.76
CA ILE A 35 -7.12 1.94 -9.96
C ILE A 35 -5.79 1.28 -9.59
N GLY A 36 -5.55 0.08 -10.07
CA GLY A 36 -4.29 -0.65 -9.92
C GLY A 36 -3.28 -0.29 -11.02
N PHE A 37 -2.06 0.07 -10.64
CA PHE A 37 -0.98 0.38 -11.56
C PHE A 37 -0.08 -0.85 -11.82
N ILE A 38 0.03 -1.26 -13.09
CA ILE A 38 0.76 -2.47 -13.48
C ILE A 38 2.27 -2.26 -13.44
N LYS A 39 3.00 -3.14 -12.74
CA LYS A 39 4.45 -3.05 -12.49
C LYS A 39 4.84 -1.81 -11.69
N GLY A 40 4.18 -1.57 -10.56
CA GLY A 40 4.65 -0.63 -9.55
C GLY A 40 4.89 0.79 -10.07
N PHE A 41 6.01 1.40 -9.65
CA PHE A 41 6.41 2.74 -10.08
C PHE A 41 6.71 2.85 -11.58
N SER A 42 7.05 1.74 -12.26
CA SER A 42 7.23 1.76 -13.73
C SER A 42 5.98 2.28 -14.44
N SER A 43 4.78 1.98 -13.90
CA SER A 43 3.52 2.47 -14.47
C SER A 43 3.30 3.98 -14.32
N LEU A 44 3.91 4.57 -13.29
CA LEU A 44 3.82 6.00 -13.03
C LEU A 44 4.79 6.74 -13.97
N LEU A 45 5.99 6.19 -14.14
CA LEU A 45 7.05 6.73 -15.00
C LEU A 45 6.78 6.53 -16.50
N ASN A 46 6.14 5.42 -16.90
CA ASN A 46 5.85 5.10 -18.29
C ASN A 46 4.34 5.13 -18.56
N PRO A 47 3.84 6.17 -19.26
CA PRO A 47 2.41 6.31 -19.46
C PRO A 47 1.79 5.25 -20.37
N ARG A 48 2.61 4.49 -21.12
CA ARG A 48 2.17 3.39 -21.99
C ARG A 48 1.83 2.11 -21.22
N MET A 49 2.24 2.00 -19.95
CA MET A 49 1.85 0.88 -19.12
C MET A 49 0.36 0.94 -18.78
N PRO A 50 -0.35 -0.20 -18.80
CA PRO A 50 -1.76 -0.25 -18.47
C PRO A 50 -2.02 -0.03 -16.98
N HIS A 51 -3.26 0.33 -16.67
CA HIS A 51 -3.81 0.34 -15.31
C HIS A 51 -5.13 -0.45 -15.33
N VAL A 52 -5.51 -0.99 -14.17
CA VAL A 52 -6.66 -1.87 -14.01
C VAL A 52 -7.68 -1.20 -13.11
N HIS A 53 -8.95 -1.19 -13.50
CA HIS A 53 -10.03 -0.78 -12.60
C HIS A 53 -10.37 -1.98 -11.71
N LEU A 54 -9.99 -1.92 -10.43
CA LEU A 54 -10.10 -3.05 -9.50
C LEU A 54 -11.50 -3.25 -8.93
N ASN A 55 -12.36 -2.24 -9.05
CA ASN A 55 -13.72 -2.29 -8.54
C ASN A 55 -14.77 -1.57 -9.40
N PRO A 56 -14.93 -1.94 -10.69
CA PRO A 56 -15.97 -1.36 -11.51
C PRO A 56 -17.34 -1.49 -10.83
N LEU A 57 -18.13 -0.40 -10.85
CA LEU A 57 -19.42 -0.31 -10.16
C LEU A 57 -19.35 -0.57 -8.64
N PHE A 58 -18.19 -0.36 -8.02
CA PHE A 58 -17.91 -0.65 -6.61
C PHE A 58 -18.06 -2.14 -6.25
N SER A 59 -17.75 -3.02 -7.20
CA SER A 59 -17.66 -4.46 -7.01
C SER A 59 -16.25 -4.92 -7.39
N THR A 60 -15.58 -5.64 -6.49
CA THR A 60 -14.25 -6.20 -6.74
C THR A 60 -14.24 -7.08 -7.98
N ILE A 61 -13.19 -6.97 -8.80
CA ILE A 61 -12.98 -7.86 -9.95
C ILE A 61 -12.68 -9.30 -9.53
N PRO A 62 -13.14 -10.33 -10.26
CA PRO A 62 -12.95 -11.73 -9.89
C PRO A 62 -11.49 -12.20 -9.96
N GLU A 63 -10.63 -11.52 -10.73
CA GLU A 63 -9.21 -11.85 -10.85
C GLU A 63 -8.43 -11.55 -9.57
N LEU A 64 -8.93 -10.65 -8.70
CA LEU A 64 -8.29 -10.32 -7.42
C LEU A 64 -8.60 -11.40 -6.38
N ASP A 65 -7.89 -12.52 -6.47
CA ASP A 65 -8.03 -13.66 -5.56
C ASP A 65 -6.98 -13.60 -4.43
N PRO A 66 -7.39 -13.51 -3.15
CA PRO A 66 -6.47 -13.44 -2.02
C PRO A 66 -5.78 -14.77 -1.71
N THR A 67 -6.22 -15.88 -2.31
CA THR A 67 -5.65 -17.22 -2.12
C THR A 67 -4.50 -17.51 -3.08
N LEU A 68 -4.33 -16.67 -4.12
CA LEU A 68 -3.22 -16.77 -5.06
C LEU A 68 -2.04 -15.93 -4.58
N GLY A 69 -0.86 -16.53 -4.57
CA GLY A 69 0.39 -15.81 -4.36
C GLY A 69 0.70 -14.83 -5.49
N GLY A 70 1.70 -13.98 -5.29
CA GLY A 70 2.03 -12.93 -6.25
C GLY A 70 1.14 -11.70 -6.14
N SER A 71 1.24 -10.85 -7.15
CA SER A 71 0.39 -9.67 -7.32
C SER A 71 -0.23 -9.70 -8.71
N ILE A 72 -1.56 -9.54 -8.79
CA ILE A 72 -2.25 -9.34 -10.08
C ILE A 72 -1.76 -8.08 -10.83
N LEU A 73 -1.14 -7.13 -10.12
CA LEU A 73 -0.55 -5.94 -10.71
C LEU A 73 0.90 -6.13 -11.15
N GLY A 74 1.56 -7.18 -10.65
CA GLY A 74 3.01 -7.33 -10.73
C GLY A 74 3.76 -6.21 -9.99
N ALA A 75 5.09 -6.26 -10.00
CA ALA A 75 5.91 -5.27 -9.31
C ALA A 75 7.10 -4.82 -10.18
N SER A 76 7.70 -3.70 -9.79
CA SER A 76 8.95 -3.20 -10.34
C SER A 76 9.94 -2.90 -9.22
N ARG A 77 11.22 -2.81 -9.59
CA ARG A 77 12.27 -2.22 -8.74
C ARG A 77 12.58 -0.77 -9.10
N ASP A 78 11.90 -0.22 -10.10
CA ASP A 78 11.94 1.20 -10.40
C ASP A 78 11.47 1.99 -9.18
N TYR A 79 12.09 3.14 -8.99
CA TYR A 79 11.78 4.06 -7.91
C TYR A 79 11.72 5.49 -8.47
N VAL A 80 11.05 6.38 -7.75
CA VAL A 80 10.99 7.80 -8.09
C VAL A 80 12.04 8.52 -7.25
N ASP A 81 13.01 9.14 -7.91
CA ASP A 81 14.02 9.98 -7.23
C ASP A 81 13.39 11.32 -6.83
N ALA A 82 13.52 11.70 -5.56
CA ALA A 82 13.05 12.98 -5.03
C ALA A 82 13.69 14.20 -5.71
N ASN A 83 14.89 14.03 -6.28
CA ASN A 83 15.60 15.08 -7.01
C ASN A 83 15.15 15.21 -8.47
N ASP A 84 14.50 14.18 -9.04
CA ASP A 84 13.98 14.20 -10.41
C ASP A 84 12.61 14.90 -10.47
N ARG A 85 12.66 16.23 -10.37
CA ARG A 85 11.46 17.07 -10.43
C ARG A 85 10.69 16.95 -11.75
N THR A 86 11.37 16.60 -12.84
CA THR A 86 10.72 16.39 -14.14
C THR A 86 9.85 15.14 -14.13
N SER A 87 10.38 14.02 -13.63
CA SER A 87 9.59 12.79 -13.48
C SER A 87 8.44 12.96 -12.49
N ILE A 88 8.67 13.63 -11.35
CA ILE A 88 7.61 13.89 -10.36
C ILE A 88 6.47 14.72 -10.97
N ALA A 89 6.79 15.78 -11.72
CA ALA A 89 5.77 16.58 -12.40
C ALA A 89 4.97 15.76 -13.43
N ALA A 90 5.65 14.93 -14.23
CA ALA A 90 5.01 14.05 -15.21
C ALA A 90 4.09 13.01 -14.54
N ILE A 91 4.51 12.44 -13.41
CA ILE A 91 3.69 11.54 -12.59
C ILE A 91 2.47 12.28 -12.05
N GLY A 92 2.65 13.48 -11.51
CA GLY A 92 1.56 14.34 -11.00
C GLY A 92 0.50 14.63 -12.07
N GLU A 93 0.92 15.04 -13.27
CA GLU A 93 0.01 15.25 -14.40
C GLU A 93 -0.74 13.97 -14.79
N ARG A 94 -0.06 12.82 -14.79
CA ARG A 94 -0.68 11.53 -15.12
C ARG A 94 -1.74 11.17 -14.08
N LEU A 95 -1.43 11.29 -12.79
CA LEU A 95 -2.36 11.02 -11.70
C LEU A 95 -3.57 11.96 -11.77
N GLN A 96 -3.36 13.24 -12.09
CA GLN A 96 -4.43 14.20 -12.30
C GLN A 96 -5.32 13.84 -13.51
N LYS A 97 -4.74 13.45 -14.65
CA LYS A 97 -5.49 13.00 -15.85
C LYS A 97 -6.35 11.76 -15.55
N LEU A 98 -5.84 10.85 -14.72
CA LEU A 98 -6.56 9.66 -14.26
C LEU A 98 -7.54 9.96 -13.10
N ARG A 99 -7.55 11.20 -12.59
CA ARG A 99 -8.36 11.69 -11.46
C ARG A 99 -8.09 10.92 -10.17
N ILE A 100 -6.82 10.61 -9.90
CA ILE A 100 -6.38 9.91 -8.70
C ILE A 100 -6.21 10.94 -7.58
N ASP A 101 -6.93 10.76 -6.47
CA ASP A 101 -6.92 11.66 -5.31
C ASP A 101 -5.98 11.19 -4.18
N GLY A 102 -5.49 9.95 -4.27
CA GLY A 102 -4.57 9.37 -3.30
C GLY A 102 -3.92 8.10 -3.83
N LEU A 103 -2.78 7.72 -3.25
CA LEU A 103 -1.99 6.57 -3.67
C LEU A 103 -1.72 5.62 -2.49
N ILE A 104 -1.97 4.33 -2.69
CA ILE A 104 -1.56 3.25 -1.79
C ILE A 104 -0.37 2.53 -2.41
N CYS A 105 0.77 2.56 -1.73
CA CYS A 105 1.97 1.84 -2.15
C CYS A 105 2.17 0.62 -1.24
N ILE A 106 2.06 -0.59 -1.79
CA ILE A 106 2.38 -1.82 -1.06
C ILE A 106 3.84 -2.18 -1.31
N GLY A 107 4.68 -2.11 -0.27
CA GLY A 107 6.12 -2.28 -0.45
C GLY A 107 6.96 -2.14 0.81
N GLY A 108 8.26 -2.34 0.66
CA GLY A 108 9.26 -2.19 1.73
C GLY A 108 9.94 -0.81 1.71
N ASP A 109 11.14 -0.70 2.27
CA ASP A 109 11.87 0.58 2.42
C ASP A 109 12.11 1.31 1.09
N GLY A 110 12.52 0.59 0.04
CA GLY A 110 12.69 1.19 -1.28
C GLY A 110 11.38 1.78 -1.84
N THR A 111 10.24 1.19 -1.46
CA THR A 111 8.92 1.72 -1.84
C THR A 111 8.56 2.96 -1.03
N LEU A 112 8.87 2.97 0.27
CA LEU A 112 8.72 4.15 1.12
C LEU A 112 9.51 5.35 0.57
N ASN A 113 10.77 5.15 0.19
CA ASN A 113 11.61 6.20 -0.38
C ASN A 113 11.02 6.76 -1.69
N GLY A 114 10.63 5.89 -2.62
CA GLY A 114 9.99 6.33 -3.88
C GLY A 114 8.63 7.00 -3.67
N MET A 115 7.85 6.55 -2.69
CA MET A 115 6.57 7.16 -2.33
C MET A 115 6.75 8.54 -1.70
N GLN A 116 7.79 8.73 -0.89
CA GLN A 116 8.06 9.99 -0.21
C GLN A 116 8.27 11.13 -1.21
N ALA A 117 8.95 10.88 -2.32
CA ALA A 117 9.10 11.83 -3.42
C ALA A 117 7.75 12.31 -4.00
N LEU A 118 6.71 11.47 -3.94
CA LEU A 118 5.36 11.79 -4.43
C LEU A 118 4.44 12.38 -3.35
N SER A 119 4.78 12.22 -2.07
CA SER A 119 3.93 12.64 -0.95
C SER A 119 3.69 14.15 -0.87
N GLU A 120 4.60 14.96 -1.43
CA GLU A 120 4.41 16.41 -1.57
C GLU A 120 3.36 16.76 -2.64
N THR A 121 3.10 15.86 -3.59
CA THR A 121 2.20 16.08 -4.73
C THR A 121 0.81 15.49 -4.50
N LEU A 122 0.73 14.33 -3.84
CA LEU A 122 -0.52 13.59 -3.64
C LEU A 122 -0.51 12.86 -2.30
N PRO A 123 -1.64 12.83 -1.54
CA PRO A 123 -1.77 11.99 -0.36
C PRO A 123 -1.38 10.53 -0.67
N SER A 124 -0.34 10.05 -0.02
CA SER A 124 0.24 8.74 -0.29
C SER A 124 0.43 7.98 1.02
N ILE A 125 0.06 6.70 1.03
CA ILE A 125 0.20 5.82 2.20
C ILE A 125 0.97 4.55 1.84
N LEU A 126 1.78 4.08 2.78
CA LEU A 126 2.48 2.81 2.68
C LEU A 126 1.64 1.71 3.32
N ALA A 127 1.43 0.61 2.58
CA ALA A 127 1.09 -0.67 3.17
C ALA A 127 2.39 -1.49 3.29
N PRO A 128 2.94 -1.62 4.51
CA PRO A 128 4.28 -2.16 4.71
C PRO A 128 4.37 -3.63 4.29
N LYS A 129 5.42 -3.96 3.54
CA LYS A 129 5.66 -5.30 2.98
C LYS A 129 7.13 -5.69 3.12
N THR A 130 7.41 -6.53 4.11
CA THR A 130 8.70 -7.21 4.32
C THR A 130 8.45 -8.66 4.73
N ILE A 131 9.30 -9.60 4.29
CA ILE A 131 9.32 -10.99 4.80
C ILE A 131 10.31 -11.13 5.96
N ASP A 132 11.28 -10.22 6.02
CA ASP A 132 12.39 -10.25 6.98
C ASP A 132 12.01 -9.57 8.31
N ASN A 133 10.83 -8.93 8.37
CA ASN A 133 10.33 -8.18 9.52
C ASN A 133 11.33 -7.10 10.01
N ASP A 134 11.86 -6.36 9.05
CA ASP A 134 12.93 -5.37 9.20
C ASP A 134 12.52 -3.95 8.81
N LEU A 135 11.23 -3.73 8.51
CA LEU A 135 10.73 -2.38 8.29
C LEU A 135 10.73 -1.65 9.64
N GLY A 136 11.56 -0.61 9.77
CA GLY A 136 11.99 0.01 11.04
C GLY A 136 10.93 0.61 11.98
N LEU A 137 9.65 0.28 11.80
CA LEU A 137 8.57 0.57 12.73
C LEU A 137 8.14 -0.64 13.56
N ASN A 138 8.43 -1.88 13.13
CA ASN A 138 8.05 -3.09 13.86
C ASN A 138 9.31 -3.89 14.19
N TYR A 139 9.66 -4.07 15.46
CA TYR A 139 10.68 -5.04 15.87
C TYR A 139 10.01 -6.29 16.42
N ARG A 140 10.66 -7.44 16.24
CA ARG A 140 10.09 -8.77 16.52
C ARG A 140 9.52 -8.92 17.95
N HIS A 141 10.11 -8.21 18.92
CA HIS A 141 9.76 -8.28 20.34
C HIS A 141 8.81 -7.17 20.79
N GLU A 142 8.33 -6.30 19.90
CA GLU A 142 7.40 -5.24 20.25
C GLU A 142 6.12 -5.75 20.94
N PRO A 143 5.53 -6.90 20.55
CA PRO A 143 4.43 -7.50 21.30
C PRO A 143 4.86 -8.04 22.68
N ASP A 144 6.12 -8.46 22.82
CA ASP A 144 6.67 -9.04 24.05
C ASP A 144 6.92 -7.96 25.12
N GLU A 145 7.00 -6.68 24.73
CA GLU A 145 7.08 -5.56 25.66
C GLU A 145 5.79 -5.39 26.48
N TRP A 146 4.68 -6.01 26.09
CA TRP A 146 3.40 -5.86 26.77
C TRP A 146 2.99 -7.14 27.49
N THR A 147 2.91 -7.08 28.81
CA THR A 147 2.40 -8.20 29.62
C THR A 147 0.95 -7.98 30.02
N ARG A 148 0.12 -9.01 29.80
CA ARG A 148 -1.29 -9.01 30.24
C ARG A 148 -1.37 -9.25 31.74
N GLN A 149 -1.93 -8.29 32.47
CA GLN A 149 -2.18 -8.38 33.91
C GLN A 149 -3.70 -8.39 34.20
N PRO A 150 -4.15 -9.04 35.29
CA PRO A 150 -5.53 -8.91 35.77
C PRO A 150 -5.89 -7.44 36.04
N GLY A 151 -7.09 -7.02 35.66
CA GLY A 151 -7.61 -5.69 35.99
C GLY A 151 -8.42 -5.68 37.28
N ASP A 152 -8.89 -4.50 37.68
CA ASP A 152 -9.53 -4.28 38.99
C ASP A 152 -10.95 -4.89 39.10
N SER A 153 -11.58 -5.23 37.97
CA SER A 153 -12.91 -5.86 37.93
C SER A 153 -12.85 -7.32 37.48
N GLN A 154 -13.84 -8.11 37.91
CA GLN A 154 -13.94 -9.51 37.55
C GLN A 154 -14.01 -9.66 36.02
N CYS A 155 -13.10 -10.47 35.46
CA CYS A 155 -12.91 -10.69 34.01
C CYS A 155 -12.29 -9.51 33.22
N SER A 156 -11.72 -8.51 33.88
CA SER A 156 -10.94 -7.46 33.20
C SER A 156 -9.44 -7.78 33.14
N PHE A 157 -8.75 -7.21 32.15
CA PHE A 157 -7.30 -7.26 32.02
C PHE A 157 -6.77 -5.91 31.51
N ARG A 158 -5.54 -5.61 31.88
CA ARG A 158 -4.76 -4.47 31.37
C ARG A 158 -3.46 -4.98 30.79
N TYR A 159 -2.94 -4.26 29.79
CA TYR A 159 -1.59 -4.49 29.29
C TYR A 159 -0.65 -3.48 29.94
N VAL A 160 0.45 -3.97 30.50
CA VAL A 160 1.48 -3.12 31.11
C VAL A 160 2.72 -3.23 30.26
N HIS A 161 3.27 -2.06 29.87
CA HIS A 161 4.55 -1.99 29.20
C HIS A 161 5.63 -2.41 30.19
N THR A 162 6.42 -3.39 29.78
CA THR A 162 7.51 -3.99 30.54
C THR A 162 8.77 -3.48 29.85
N PRO A 163 9.46 -2.47 30.41
CA PRO A 163 10.70 -2.00 29.83
C PRO A 163 11.70 -3.17 29.88
N SER A 164 12.23 -3.53 28.71
CA SER A 164 13.35 -4.46 28.56
C SER A 164 14.63 -3.90 29.17
#